data_AF-A0A2D2AUF4-F1
#
_entry.id   AF-A0A2D2AUF4-F1
#
_cell.length_a   1.000
_cell.length_b   1.000
_cell.length_c   1.000
_cell.angle_alpha   90.00
_cell.angle_beta   90.00
_cell.angle_gamma   90.00
#
_symmetry.space_group_name_H-M   'P 1'
#
loop_
_entity.id
_entity.type
_entity.pdbx_description
1 polymer ?
#
loop_
_entity_poly.entity_id
_entity_poly.type
_entity_poly.pdbx_seq_one_letter_code
_entity_poly.pdbx_strand_id
1 'polypeptide(L)' 'MASAFTERRFMGAWVFDLTDPRAARQLYETLPAPLKPACELRLGIDGGHVHAASDEAAEWLRKNAAA' A
#
# COMPACT_ATOMS: atom_id res chain seq x y z
N MET A 1 12.84 8.98 -4.11
CA MET A 1 12.43 8.98 -5.54
C MET A 1 10.98 8.59 -5.45
N ALA A 2 10.08 9.57 -5.38
CA ALA A 2 8.69 9.34 -5.00
C ALA A 2 8.08 8.29 -5.94
N SER A 3 7.70 7.15 -5.38
CA SER A 3 7.06 6.10 -6.17
C SER A 3 5.69 6.63 -6.58
N ALA A 4 5.46 6.80 -7.89
CA ALA A 4 4.15 7.20 -8.38
C ALA A 4 3.16 6.07 -8.08
N PHE A 5 2.28 6.29 -7.11
CA PHE A 5 1.19 5.38 -6.79
C PHE A 5 -0.14 6.02 -7.17
N THR A 6 -1.11 5.18 -7.52
CA THR A 6 -2.51 5.60 -7.64
C THR A 6 -3.25 5.13 -6.39
N GLU A 7 -4.09 6.00 -5.83
CA GLU A 7 -4.93 5.67 -4.69
C GLU A 7 -6.39 5.57 -5.14
N ARG A 8 -7.10 4.55 -4.65
CA ARG A 8 -8.54 4.41 -4.83
C ARG A 8 -9.21 3.76 -3.64
N ARG A 9 -10.51 4.01 -3.48
CA ARG A 9 -11.36 3.34 -2.48
C ARG A 9 -12.15 2.21 -3.16
N PHE A 10 -12.05 0.98 -2.65
CA PHE A 10 -12.76 -0.18 -3.18
C PHE A 10 -13.35 -1.03 -2.05
N MET A 11 -14.67 -1.20 -2.05
CA MET A 11 -15.41 -2.01 -1.06
C MET A 11 -15.03 -1.74 0.41
N GLY A 12 -14.81 -0.47 0.78
CA GLY A 12 -14.45 -0.08 2.15
C GLY A 12 -12.96 -0.22 2.51
N ALA A 13 -12.13 -0.66 1.57
CA ALA A 13 -10.67 -0.61 1.68
C ALA A 13 -10.09 0.51 0.82
N TRP A 14 -8.96 1.05 1.23
CA TRP A 14 -8.08 1.87 0.40
C TRP A 14 -7.13 0.94 -0.36
N VAL A 15 -6.90 1.21 -1.64
CA VAL A 15 -5.99 0.45 -2.49
C VAL A 15 -4.95 1.41 -3.03
N PHE A 16 -3.69 1.07 -2.80
CA PHE A 16 -2.51 1.77 -3.29
C PHE A 16 -1.92 0.94 -4.40
N ASP A 17 -2.13 1.34 -5.65
CA ASP A 17 -1.61 0.68 -6.84
C ASP A 17 -0.20 1.25 -7.16
N LEU A 18 0.83 0.42 -7.09
CA LEU A 18 2.22 0.76 -7.43
C LEU A 18 2.65 0.02 -8.71
N THR A 19 3.33 0.74 -9.62
CA THR A 19 3.82 0.18 -10.88
C THR A 19 5.05 -0.73 -10.71
N ASP A 20 5.69 -0.71 -9.54
CA ASP A 20 6.81 -1.59 -9.20
C ASP A 20 6.40 -2.56 -8.07
N PRO A 21 6.36 -3.88 -8.33
CA PRO A 21 6.05 -4.87 -7.30
C PRO A 21 7.10 -4.91 -6.18
N ARG A 22 8.36 -4.52 -6.44
CA ARG A 22 9.40 -4.43 -5.40
C ARG A 22 9.11 -3.28 -4.44
N ALA A 23 8.68 -2.13 -4.97
CA ALA A 23 8.26 -0.99 -4.16
C ALA A 23 7.05 -1.34 -3.28
N ALA A 24 6.04 -2.02 -3.83
CA ALA A 24 4.88 -2.47 -3.05
C ALA A 24 5.27 -3.42 -1.91
N ARG A 25 6.18 -4.36 -2.19
CA ARG A 25 6.71 -5.27 -1.18
C ARG A 25 7.47 -4.54 -0.09
N GLN A 26 8.37 -3.64 -0.45
CA GLN A 26 9.15 -2.85 0.52
C GLN A 26 8.25 -1.98 1.40
N LEU A 27 7.23 -1.35 0.82
CA LEU A 27 6.24 -0.56 1.55
C LEU A 27 5.46 -1.43 2.56
N TYR A 28 5.08 -2.65 2.17
CA TYR A 28 4.39 -3.58 3.06
C TYR A 28 5.29 -4.21 4.14
N GLU A 29 6.58 -4.42 3.83
CA GLU A 29 7.54 -4.94 4.79
C GLU A 29 7.86 -3.91 5.90
N THR A 30 7.86 -2.62 5.56
CA THR A 30 8.10 -1.49 6.48
C THR A 30 6.88 -1.07 7.30
N LEU A 31 5.71 -1.63 7.00
CA LEU A 31 4.45 -1.36 7.69
C LEU A 31 4.53 -1.73 9.20
N PRO A 32 4.15 -0.83 10.12
CA PRO A 32 4.15 -1.10 11.55
C PRO A 32 3.33 -2.35 11.92
N ALA A 33 3.82 -3.15 12.87
CA ALA A 33 3.16 -4.38 13.31
C ALA A 33 1.67 -4.20 13.69
N PRO A 34 1.24 -3.12 14.36
CA PRO A 34 -0.18 -2.91 14.68
C PRO A 34 -1.08 -2.69 13.47
N LEU A 35 -0.54 -2.15 12.37
CA LEU A 35 -1.29 -1.83 11.16
C LEU A 35 -1.33 -3.01 10.17
N LYS A 36 -0.38 -3.95 10.31
CA LYS A 36 -0.23 -5.10 9.41
C LYS A 36 -1.47 -5.99 9.30
N PRO A 37 -2.24 -6.27 10.37
CA PRO A 37 -3.50 -7.03 10.27
C PRO A 37 -4.59 -6.35 9.44
N ALA A 38 -4.53 -5.01 9.31
CA ALA A 38 -5.46 -4.25 8.50
C ALA A 38 -4.97 -4.07 7.05
N CYS A 39 -3.83 -4.66 6.69
CA CYS A 39 -3.23 -4.51 5.38
C CYS A 39 -3.09 -5.85 4.66
N GLU A 40 -3.20 -5.83 3.34
CA GLU A 40 -2.91 -6.98 2.49
C GLU A 40 -2.04 -6.55 1.30
N LEU A 41 -0.98 -7.30 1.03
CA LEU A 41 -0.15 -7.12 -0.14
C LEU A 41 -0.58 -8.07 -1.25
N ARG A 42 -0.83 -7.52 -2.44
CA ARG A 42 -1.05 -8.30 -3.67
C ARG A 42 0.02 -7.94 -4.67
N LEU A 43 0.73 -8.94 -5.17
CA LEU A 43 1.74 -8.76 -6.22
C LEU A 43 1.25 -9.38 -7.52
N GLY A 44 1.30 -8.60 -8.59
CA GLY A 44 1.07 -9.04 -9.96
C GLY A 44 2.36 -9.01 -10.78
N ILE A 45 2.25 -9.40 -12.06
CA ILE A 45 3.36 -9.31 -13.02
C ILE A 45 3.66 -7.84 -13.36
N ASP A 46 2.61 -7.01 -13.47
CA ASP A 46 2.72 -5.62 -13.94
C ASP A 46 2.76 -4.58 -12.80
N GLY A 47 2.80 -5.02 -11.54
CA GLY A 47 2.76 -4.10 -10.40
C GLY A 47 2.47 -4.78 -9.07
N GLY A 48 2.33 -3.97 -8.02
CA GLY A 48 1.92 -4.43 -6.70
C GLY A 48 0.93 -3.47 -6.06
N HIS A 49 0.05 -4.01 -5.23
CA HIS A 49 -1.04 -3.27 -4.61
C HIS A 49 -1.03 -3.53 -3.11
N VAL A 50 -1.13 -2.46 -2.32
CA VAL A 50 -1.35 -2.59 -0.87
C VAL A 50 -2.78 -2.17 -0.58
N HIS A 51 -3.54 -3.09 -0.01
CA HIS A 51 -4.89 -2.85 0.47
C HIS A 51 -4.82 -2.48 1.94
N ALA A 52 -5.55 -1.45 2.35
CA ALA A 52 -5.69 -1.02 3.73
C ALA A 52 -7.17 -0.95 4.12
N ALA A 53 -7.57 -1.76 5.08
CA ALA A 53 -8.94 -1.84 5.60
C ALA A 53 -9.24 -0.81 6.70
N SER A 54 -8.23 -0.08 7.19
CA SER A 54 -8.39 1.02 8.15
C SER A 54 -7.85 2.34 7.60
N ASP A 55 -8.43 3.45 8.06
CA ASP A 55 -7.99 4.79 7.69
C ASP A 55 -6.59 5.09 8.23
N GLU A 56 -6.26 4.59 9.42
CA GLU A 56 -4.92 4.71 10.02
C GLU A 56 -3.83 4.04 9.15
N ALA A 57 -4.11 2.84 8.63
CA ALA A 57 -3.21 2.17 7.71
C ALA A 57 -3.08 2.92 6.38
N ALA A 58 -4.19 3.44 5.85
CA ALA A 58 -4.18 4.23 4.62
C ALA A 58 -3.41 5.55 4.79
N GLU A 59 -3.55 6.25 5.91
CA GLU A 59 -2.75 7.44 6.20
C GLU A 59 -1.26 7.14 6.29
N TRP A 60 -0.88 6.01 6.91
CA TRP A 60 0.51 5.59 6.95
C TRP A 60 1.02 5.31 5.53
N LEU A 61 0.26 4.60 4.70
CA LEU A 61 0.63 4.29 3.31
C LEU A 61 0.76 5.57 2.47
N ARG A 62 -0.15 6.54 2.58
CA ARG A 62 -0.04 7.84 1.88
C ARG A 62 1.26 8.57 2.21
N LYS A 63 1.64 8.60 3.48
CA LYS A 63 2.86 9.27 3.95
C LYS A 63 4.14 8.58 3.48
N ASN A 64 4.13 7.25 3.40
CA ASN A 64 5.33 6.45 3.13
C ASN A 64 5.46 6.01 1.66
N ALA A 65 4.37 5.94 0.90
CA ALA A 65 4.41 5.65 -0.54
C ALA A 65 4.89 6.86 -1.36
N ALA A 66 4.76 8.08 -0.81
CA ALA A 66 5.23 9.33 -1.43
C ALA A 66 6.72 9.65 -1.19
N ALA A 67 7.41 8.90 -0.32
CA ALA A 67 8.83 9.09 0.03
C ALA A 67 9.76 8.31 -0.92
#